data_AF-A0A0L8L944-F1
#
_entry.id   AF-A0A0L8L944-F1
#
_cell.length_a   1.000
_cell.length_b   1.000
_cell.length_c   1.000
_cell.angle_alpha   90.00
_cell.angle_beta   90.00
_cell.angle_gamma   90.00
#
_symmetry.space_group_name_H-M   'P 1'
#
loop_
_entity.id
_entity.type
_entity.pdbx_description
1 polymer ?
#
loop_
_entity_poly.entity_id
_entity_poly.type
_entity_poly.pdbx_seq_one_letter_code
_entity_poly.pdbx_strand_id
1 'polypeptide(L)'
;MSTSTEQFADVSATTLLRFATAGSVDDGKSTLVGRLLHDSKSVLTDQLEAVEAASIKRGQEAPDLALLTDGLRAEREQGITIDVAYRY
;
A
#
# COMPACT_ATOMS: atom_id res chain seq x y z
N MET A 1 31.10 -14.18 39.86
CA MET A 1 29.71 -14.43 39.43
C MET A 1 29.38 -13.35 38.42
N SER A 2 29.43 -13.72 37.15
CA SER A 2 29.47 -12.81 36.01
C SER A 2 28.12 -12.15 35.76
N THR A 3 28.19 -10.88 35.41
CA THR A 3 27.11 -9.96 35.05
C THR A 3 26.41 -10.42 33.77
N SER A 4 25.11 -10.73 33.86
CA SER A 4 24.24 -10.91 32.70
C SER A 4 23.71 -9.54 32.28
N THR A 5 24.49 -8.83 31.47
CA THR A 5 24.01 -7.65 30.74
C THR A 5 23.16 -8.14 29.58
N GLU A 6 21.84 -8.00 29.71
CA GLU A 6 20.92 -8.25 28.60
C GLU A 6 21.24 -7.29 27.45
N GLN A 7 21.69 -7.89 26.36
CA GLN A 7 22.08 -7.24 25.14
C GLN A 7 20.79 -6.89 24.38
N PHE A 8 20.33 -5.64 24.50
CA PHE A 8 19.28 -5.11 23.63
C PHE A 8 19.78 -5.17 22.19
N ALA A 9 19.17 -6.08 21.42
CA ALA A 9 19.54 -6.34 20.04
C ALA A 9 19.43 -5.05 19.21
N ASP A 10 20.50 -4.80 18.47
CA ASP A 10 20.68 -3.71 17.53
C ASP A 10 19.52 -3.64 16.52
N VAL A 11 18.65 -2.63 16.66
CA VAL A 11 17.58 -2.32 15.70
C VAL A 11 18.15 -1.54 14.52
N SER A 12 19.21 -2.06 13.88
CA SER A 12 19.82 -1.46 12.68
C SER A 12 19.66 -2.33 11.42
N ALA A 13 19.22 -3.59 11.56
CA ALA A 13 18.92 -4.45 10.43
C ALA A 13 17.52 -4.13 9.88
N THR A 14 17.45 -3.47 8.72
CA THR A 14 16.22 -3.31 7.93
C THR A 14 15.70 -4.69 7.54
N THR A 15 14.89 -5.28 8.40
CA THR A 15 14.36 -6.63 8.22
C THR A 15 13.15 -6.56 7.28
N LEU A 16 13.07 -7.49 6.33
CA LEU A 16 11.96 -7.58 5.38
C LEU A 16 10.63 -7.74 6.14
N LEU A 17 9.73 -6.76 6.02
CA LEU A 17 8.37 -6.84 6.53
C LEU A 17 7.45 -7.35 5.42
N ARG A 18 6.79 -8.49 5.66
CA ARG A 18 5.69 -8.99 4.82
C ARG A 18 4.38 -8.56 5.43
N PHE A 19 3.59 -7.79 4.69
CA PHE A 19 2.32 -7.23 5.15
C PHE A 19 1.19 -7.66 4.22
N ALA A 20 0.01 -7.94 4.79
CA ALA A 20 -1.21 -8.27 4.05
C ALA A 20 -2.42 -7.70 4.80
N THR A 21 -3.41 -7.21 4.06
CA THR A 21 -4.68 -6.70 4.59
C THR A 21 -5.83 -7.63 4.20
N ALA A 22 -6.69 -7.99 5.16
CA ALA A 22 -7.89 -8.80 4.93
C ALA A 22 -9.10 -8.18 5.64
N GLY A 23 -10.31 -8.39 5.11
CA GLY A 23 -11.55 -7.74 5.55
C GLY A 23 -12.66 -7.82 4.49
N SER A 24 -13.86 -7.36 4.82
CA SER A 24 -15.06 -7.37 3.97
C SER A 24 -14.88 -6.52 2.70
N VAL A 25 -15.76 -6.72 1.72
CA VAL A 25 -15.91 -5.79 0.58
C VAL A 25 -16.21 -4.39 1.13
N ASP A 26 -15.62 -3.36 0.52
CA ASP A 26 -15.73 -1.94 0.90
C ASP A 26 -15.07 -1.50 2.23
N ASP A 27 -14.33 -2.39 2.93
CA ASP A 27 -13.57 -2.02 4.14
C ASP A 27 -12.31 -1.16 3.87
N GLY A 28 -12.09 -0.68 2.64
CA GLY A 28 -10.99 0.23 2.31
C GLY A 28 -9.58 -0.40 2.35
N LYS A 29 -9.47 -1.73 2.22
CA LYS A 29 -8.19 -2.47 2.24
C LYS A 29 -7.17 -1.94 1.23
N SER A 30 -7.57 -1.81 -0.04
CA SER A 30 -6.74 -1.25 -1.11
C SER A 30 -6.33 0.19 -0.82
N THR A 31 -7.24 1.00 -0.26
CA THR A 31 -6.97 2.38 0.13
C THR A 31 -5.90 2.45 1.23
N LEU A 32 -5.97 1.56 2.24
CA LEU A 32 -4.97 1.49 3.31
C LEU A 32 -3.59 1.11 2.77
N VAL A 33 -3.52 0.07 1.91
CA VAL A 33 -2.26 -0.34 1.29
C VAL A 33 -1.70 0.78 0.41
N GLY A 34 -2.54 1.40 -0.42
CA GLY A 34 -2.14 2.54 -1.26
C GLY A 34 -1.63 3.73 -0.43
N ARG A 35 -2.25 4.01 0.71
CA ARG A 35 -1.80 5.04 1.66
C ARG A 35 -0.43 4.72 2.26
N LEU A 36 -0.21 3.48 2.70
CA LEU A 36 1.08 3.05 3.23
C LEU A 36 2.19 3.16 2.17
N LEU A 37 1.90 2.80 0.92
CA LEU A 37 2.84 2.94 -0.20
C LEU A 37 3.15 4.41 -0.49
N HIS A 38 2.13 5.27 -0.49
CA HIS A 38 2.30 6.71 -0.67
C HIS A 38 3.14 7.33 0.45
N ASP A 39 2.78 7.07 1.71
CA ASP A 39 3.41 7.68 2.88
C ASP A 39 4.84 7.16 3.12
N SER A 40 5.14 5.92 2.71
CA SER A 40 6.50 5.37 2.69
C SER A 40 7.36 5.89 1.53
N LYS A 41 6.81 6.71 0.64
CA LYS A 41 7.45 7.18 -0.60
C LYS A 41 7.92 6.03 -1.51
N SER A 42 7.24 4.88 -1.43
CA SER A 42 7.51 3.69 -2.23
C SER A 42 6.82 3.73 -3.60
N VAL A 43 6.18 4.87 -3.95
CA VAL A 43 5.47 5.09 -5.22
C VAL A 43 6.24 6.11 -6.05
N LEU A 44 6.50 5.76 -7.31
CA LEU A 44 7.11 6.67 -8.28
C LEU A 44 6.16 7.83 -8.61
N THR A 45 6.72 9.02 -8.81
CA THR A 45 5.95 10.24 -9.12
C THR A 45 5.04 10.06 -10.32
N ASP A 46 5.54 9.48 -11.42
CA ASP A 46 4.74 9.23 -12.63
C ASP A 46 3.50 8.35 -12.37
N GLN A 47 3.59 7.41 -11.40
CA GLN A 47 2.46 6.57 -11.04
C GLN A 47 1.44 7.32 -10.18
N LEU A 48 1.91 8.21 -9.31
CA LEU A 48 1.04 9.09 -8.56
C LEU A 48 0.28 10.04 -9.49
N GLU A 49 0.96 10.64 -10.47
CA GLU A 49 0.34 11.48 -11.48
C GLU A 49 -0.70 10.71 -12.32
N ALA A 50 -0.40 9.47 -12.69
CA ALA A 50 -1.35 8.61 -13.40
C ALA A 50 -2.60 8.30 -12.57
N VAL A 51 -2.44 8.07 -11.25
CA VAL A 51 -3.56 7.86 -10.32
C VAL A 51 -4.37 9.13 -10.14
N GLU A 52 -3.73 10.27 -9.95
CA GLU A 52 -4.40 11.56 -9.81
C GLU A 52 -5.23 11.91 -11.06
N ALA A 53 -4.65 11.74 -12.25
CA ALA A 53 -5.37 11.92 -13.52
C ALA A 53 -6.57 10.96 -13.66
N ALA A 54 -6.41 9.70 -13.24
CA ALA A 54 -7.50 8.71 -13.26
C ALA A 54 -8.61 9.06 -12.26
N SER A 55 -8.26 9.56 -11.08
CA SER A 55 -9.22 10.01 -10.05
C SER A 55 -9.99 11.25 -10.48
N ILE A 56 -9.32 12.25 -11.06
CA ILE A 56 -9.98 13.44 -11.63
C ILE A 56 -10.97 13.02 -12.72
N LYS A 57 -10.60 12.08 -13.59
CA LYS A 57 -11.50 11.54 -14.63
C LYS A 57 -12.73 10.83 -14.05
N ARG A 58 -12.63 10.30 -12.83
CA ARG A 58 -13.74 9.70 -12.06
C ARG A 58 -14.55 10.73 -11.26
N GLY A 59 -14.14 12.00 -11.26
CA GLY A 59 -14.81 13.07 -10.52
C GLY A 59 -14.43 13.12 -9.03
N GLN A 60 -13.32 12.52 -8.63
CA GLN A 60 -12.81 12.59 -7.25
C GLN A 60 -11.89 13.81 -7.10
N GLU A 61 -12.02 14.53 -5.97
CA GLU A 61 -11.19 15.69 -5.63
C GLU A 61 -9.79 15.31 -5.09
N ALA A 62 -9.63 14.06 -4.64
CA ALA A 62 -8.39 13.53 -4.10
C ALA A 62 -7.95 12.26 -4.87
N PRO A 63 -6.64 11.98 -4.95
CA PRO A 63 -6.13 10.77 -5.59
C PRO A 63 -6.63 9.52 -4.85
N ASP A 64 -7.22 8.62 -5.61
CA ASP A 64 -7.73 7.33 -5.14
C ASP A 64 -6.59 6.33 -5.12
N LEU A 65 -5.98 6.22 -3.95
CA LEU A 65 -4.81 5.39 -3.74
C LEU A 65 -5.11 3.89 -3.90
N ALA A 66 -6.38 3.46 -3.91
CA ALA A 66 -6.72 2.08 -4.25
C ALA A 66 -6.32 1.73 -5.69
N LEU A 67 -6.27 2.72 -6.59
CA LEU A 67 -5.83 2.54 -7.98
C LEU A 67 -4.34 2.16 -8.10
N LEU A 68 -3.53 2.35 -7.04
CA LEU A 68 -2.14 1.89 -6.98
C LEU A 68 -2.03 0.38 -6.83
N THR A 69 -3.03 -0.26 -6.22
CA THR A 69 -3.08 -1.70 -5.98
C THR A 69 -4.01 -2.42 -6.96
N ASP A 70 -5.05 -1.76 -7.43
CA ASP A 70 -6.03 -2.35 -8.35
C ASP A 70 -5.51 -2.27 -9.81
N GLY A 71 -4.76 -3.29 -10.20
CA GLY A 71 -4.07 -3.39 -11.49
C GLY A 71 -4.96 -3.81 -12.66
N LEU A 72 -6.04 -4.55 -12.40
CA LEU A 72 -6.92 -5.08 -13.43
C LEU A 72 -8.04 -4.10 -13.76
N ARG A 73 -8.40 -4.01 -15.04
CA ARG A 73 -9.54 -3.21 -15.49
C ARG A 73 -10.87 -3.69 -14.86
N ALA A 74 -11.01 -5.00 -14.67
CA ALA A 74 -12.17 -5.60 -14.00
C ALA A 74 -12.29 -5.17 -12.53
N GLU A 75 -11.18 -5.07 -11.80
CA GLU A 75 -11.15 -4.52 -10.43
C GLU A 75 -11.67 -3.10 -10.40
N ARG A 76 -11.19 -2.28 -11.34
CA ARG A 76 -11.57 -0.86 -11.46
C ARG A 76 -13.03 -0.66 -11.83
N GLU A 77 -13.62 -1.53 -12.64
CA GLU A 77 -15.02 -1.46 -13.05
C GLU A 77 -15.98 -1.96 -11.96
N GLN A 78 -15.54 -2.88 -11.10
CA GLN A 78 -16.38 -3.52 -10.06
C GLN A 78 -16.09 -3.03 -8.64
N GLY A 79 -15.00 -2.30 -8.40
CA GLY A 79 -14.62 -1.83 -7.06
C GLY A 79 -14.13 -2.94 -6.13
N ILE A 80 -13.61 -4.04 -6.67
CA ILE A 80 -13.09 -5.18 -5.91
C ILE A 80 -11.62 -5.41 -6.22
N THR A 81 -10.90 -6.11 -5.33
CA THR A 81 -9.53 -6.57 -5.55
C THR A 81 -9.57 -8.05 -5.92
N ILE A 82 -9.11 -8.37 -7.13
CA ILE A 82 -9.10 -9.70 -7.74
C ILE A 82 -7.68 -10.28 -7.69
N ASP A 83 -6.64 -9.46 -7.83
CA ASP A 83 -5.25 -9.88 -7.85
C ASP A 83 -4.44 -9.31 -6.69
N VAL A 84 -3.36 -10.00 -6.32
CA VAL A 84 -2.46 -9.57 -5.25
C VAL A 84 -1.53 -8.50 -5.81
N ALA A 85 -1.75 -7.26 -5.41
CA ALA A 85 -0.82 -6.16 -5.65
C ALA A 85 0.51 -6.41 -4.92
N TYR A 86 1.46 -7.07 -5.56
CA TYR A 86 2.78 -7.34 -4.99
C TYR A 86 3.78 -6.26 -5.42
N ARG A 87 4.34 -5.56 -4.43
CA ARG A 87 5.32 -4.48 -4.63
C ARG A 87 6.51 -4.69 -3.70
N TYR A 88 7.72 -4.50 -4.24
CA TYR A 88 9.00 -4.63 -3.53
C TYR A 88 9.46 -3.30 -2.98
#